data_AF-S2KQ26-F1
#
_entry.id   AF-S2KQ26-F1
#
_cell.length_a   1.000
_cell.length_b   1.000
_cell.length_c   1.000
_cell.angle_alpha   90.00
_cell.angle_beta   90.00
_cell.angle_gamma   90.00
#
_symmetry.space_group_name_H-M   'P 1'
#
loop_
_entity.id
_entity.type
_entity.pdbx_description
1 polymer ?
#
loop_
_entity_poly.entity_id
_entity_poly.type
_entity_poly.pdbx_seq_one_letter_code
_entity_poly.pdbx_strand_id
1 'polypeptide(L)' 'MAVTPDGNRYYFNYGIASKGSGQPVSEDTLFEIGSVSKTFTATLAAHAI' A
#
# COMPACT_ATOMS: atom_id res chain seq x y z
N MET A 1 5.63 -0.59 -6.14
CA MET A 1 6.34 -1.65 -5.39
C MET A 1 7.18 -0.99 -4.31
N ALA A 2 7.19 -1.52 -3.10
CA ALA A 2 8.04 -1.05 -2.01
C ALA A 2 8.90 -2.21 -1.49
N VAL A 3 10.17 -1.95 -1.20
CA VAL A 3 11.10 -2.91 -0.60
C VAL A 3 11.94 -2.23 0.47
N THR A 4 12.36 -2.98 1.50
CA THR A 4 13.14 -2.46 2.63
C THR A 4 14.40 -3.29 2.92
N PRO A 5 15.40 -3.33 2.01
CA PRO A 5 16.69 -3.95 2.28
C PRO A 5 17.48 -3.12 3.30
N ASP A 6 18.09 -3.80 4.28
CA ASP A 6 18.95 -3.18 5.31
C ASP A 6 18.33 -1.96 6.02
N GLY A 7 17.00 -1.98 6.20
CA GLY A 7 16.25 -0.88 6.81
C GLY A 7 15.97 0.33 5.91
N ASN A 8 16.51 0.35 4.70
CA ASN A 8 16.32 1.44 3.74
C ASN A 8 15.10 1.19 2.85
N ARG A 9 14.16 2.13 2.83
CA ARG A 9 12.91 2.01 2.06
C ARG A 9 13.10 2.54 0.64
N TYR A 10 12.71 1.75 -0.35
CA TYR A 10 12.71 2.14 -1.76
C TYR A 10 11.33 1.93 -2.37
N TYR A 11 10.87 2.91 -3.14
CA TYR A 11 9.57 2.91 -3.80
C TYR A 11 9.75 2.99 -5.32
N PHE A 12 9.00 2.15 -6.04
CA PHE A 12 8.99 2.09 -7.49
C PHE A 12 7.56 2.19 -8.00
N ASN A 13 7.22 3.32 -8.61
CA ASN A 13 5.88 3.63 -9.13
C ASN A 13 5.84 3.43 -10.64
N TYR A 14 4.75 2.87 -11.16
CA TYR A 14 4.59 2.58 -12.58
C TYR A 14 3.18 2.89 -13.07
N GLY A 15 3.09 3.44 -14.27
CA GLY A 15 1.82 3.66 -14.96
C GLY A 15 0.97 4.81 -14.40
N ILE A 16 -0.33 4.71 -14.61
CA ILE A 16 -1.33 5.72 -14.23
C ILE A 16 -2.37 5.12 -13.27
N ALA A 17 -2.73 5.88 -12.25
CA ALA A 17 -3.77 5.55 -11.27
C ALA A 17 -5.19 5.79 -11.84
N SER A 18 -5.32 6.71 -12.79
CA SER A 18 -6.61 7.02 -13.44
C SER A 18 -6.44 7.14 -14.95
N LYS A 19 -7.21 6.34 -15.70
CA LYS A 19 -7.26 6.44 -17.17
C LYS A 19 -7.99 7.70 -17.65
N GLY A 20 -8.96 8.19 -16.88
CA GLY A 20 -9.77 9.36 -17.26
C GLY A 20 -9.00 10.68 -17.15
N SER A 21 -8.20 10.84 -16.10
CA SER A 21 -7.38 12.04 -15.90
C SER A 21 -5.91 11.87 -16.31
N GLY A 22 -5.48 10.63 -16.61
CA GLY A 22 -4.08 10.32 -16.87
C GLY A 22 -3.18 10.45 -15.62
N GLN A 23 -3.76 10.54 -14.42
CA GLN A 23 -3.01 10.77 -13.18
C GLN A 23 -1.95 9.67 -12.98
N PRO A 24 -0.65 10.01 -12.89
CA PRO A 24 0.41 9.03 -12.66
C PRO A 24 0.30 8.40 -11.27
N VAL A 25 0.79 7.17 -11.14
CA VAL A 25 0.96 6.54 -9.82
C VAL A 25 2.10 7.24 -9.07
N SER A 26 1.87 7.54 -7.81
CA SER A 26 2.83 8.11 -6.86
C SER A 26 2.82 7.33 -5.53
N GLU A 27 3.69 7.71 -4.60
CA GLU A 27 3.72 7.14 -3.25
C GLU A 27 2.44 7.41 -2.46
N ASP A 28 1.72 8.49 -2.79
CA ASP A 28 0.45 8.87 -2.15
C ASP A 28 -0.78 8.20 -2.80
N THR A 29 -0.58 7.39 -3.84
CA THR A 29 -1.70 6.72 -4.51
C THR A 29 -2.31 5.66 -3.58
N LEU A 30 -3.61 5.77 -3.34
CA LEU A 30 -4.36 4.79 -2.54
C LEU A 30 -4.73 3.57 -3.39
N PHE A 31 -4.50 2.39 -2.83
CA PHE A 31 -4.87 1.11 -3.45
C PHE A 31 -5.73 0.29 -2.48
N GLU A 32 -6.73 -0.39 -3.03
CA GLU A 32 -7.48 -1.41 -2.30
C GLU A 32 -6.59 -2.64 -2.08
N ILE A 33 -6.42 -3.05 -0.82
CA ILE A 33 -5.53 -4.15 -0.43
C ILE A 33 -6.26 -5.47 -0.15
N GLY A 34 -7.60 -5.46 -0.16
CA GLY A 34 -8.44 -6.64 -0.03
C GLY A 34 -8.17 -7.47 1.23
N SER A 35 -7.83 -8.75 1.08
CA SER A 35 -7.62 -9.67 2.22
C SER A 35 -6.49 -9.28 3.15
N VAL A 36 -5.56 -8.42 2.72
CA VAL A 36 -4.51 -7.89 3.61
C VAL A 36 -5.14 -7.08 4.75
N SER A 37 -6.28 -6.41 4.53
CA SER A 37 -7.02 -5.69 5.59
C SER A 37 -7.37 -6.56 6.80
N LYS A 38 -7.55 -7.88 6.62
CA LYS A 38 -7.85 -8.81 7.71
C LYS A 38 -6.71 -8.89 8.74
N THR A 39 -5.47 -8.65 8.34
CA THR A 39 -4.31 -8.65 9.26
C THR A 39 -4.38 -7.48 10.24
N PHE A 40 -4.90 -6.33 9.80
CA PHE A 40 -5.16 -5.18 10.65
C PHE A 40 -6.27 -5.48 11.64
N THR A 41 -7.40 -6.04 11.18
CA THR A 41 -8.49 -6.48 12.08
C THR A 41 -8.01 -7.52 13.08
N ALA A 42 -7.21 -8.50 12.66
CA ALA A 42 -6.65 -9.52 13.55
C ALA A 42 -5.72 -8.91 14.61
N THR A 43 -4.88 -7.94 14.22
CA THR A 43 -3.99 -7.23 15.15
C THR A 43 -4.80 -6.38 16.14
N LEU A 44 -5.83 -5.68 15.67
CA LEU A 44 -6.73 -4.91 16.53
C LEU A 44 -7.45 -5.82 17.53
N ALA A 45 -7.95 -6.97 17.08
CA ALA A 45 -8.56 -7.97 17.95
C ALA A 45 -7.56 -8.46 19.00
N ALA A 46 -6.32 -8.79 18.59
CA ALA A 46 -5.26 -9.24 19.50
C ALA A 46 -4.82 -8.15 20.49
N HIS A 47 -4.91 -6.87 20.15
CA HIS A 47 -4.59 -5.76 21.04
C HIS A 47 -5.69 -5.50 22.09
N ALA A 48 -6.92 -5.90 21.81
CA ALA A 48 -8.07 -5.73 22.69
C ALA A 48 -8.26 -6.88 23.70
N ILE A 49 -7.35 -7.86 23.72
CA ILE A 49 -7.27 -8.98 24.68
C ILE A 49 -6.14 -8.70 25.67
#